data_AF-A0A7C6QM16-F1
#
_entry.id   AF-A0A7C6QM16-F1
#
_cell.length_a   1.000
_cell.length_b   1.000
_cell.length_c   1.000
_cell.angle_alpha   90.00
_cell.angle_beta   90.00
_cell.angle_gamma   90.00
#
_symmetry.space_group_name_H-M   'P 1'
#
loop_
_entity.id
_entity.type
_entity.pdbx_description
1 polymer ?
#
loop_
_entity_poly.entity_id
_entity_poly.type
_entity_poly.pdbx_seq_one_letter_code
_entity_poly.pdbx_strand_id
1 'polypeptide(L)'
;MPSTLLHSDTSDKPQNQSKRDLGPNGQVIVQVLAGSLPASEAALKLGMSRQAINRWLNRAADGIKTALTPKKPGPAPMQPVNSPELAAAQHEIKKLRQKIASLEAIQLLLLALLKATGMLPDFRYLRLSPEQKLSLVELMNTFVAAGGFAKTFAETIGQTYSKLLKWRKKVQGLSREDALVALTDKSSAAEHEKISEAVKQAVITLKRLHPSWSCREIAKQLRRRRFSPIQVGKTTVAEILRNANPQEPPDRNRRLKLHTFADKGIAFCVDFMHVRIG
;
A
#
# COMPACT_ATOMS: atom_id res chain seq x y z
N MET A 1 -9.17 -86.41 17.73
CA MET A 1 -8.61 -85.09 17.39
C MET A 1 -9.66 -84.36 16.56
N PRO A 2 -10.49 -83.49 17.15
CA PRO A 2 -11.53 -82.78 16.41
C PRO A 2 -10.96 -81.50 15.79
N SER A 3 -11.17 -81.34 14.49
CA SER A 3 -10.85 -80.12 13.74
C SER A 3 -11.89 -79.04 14.04
N THR A 4 -11.44 -77.96 14.66
CA THR A 4 -12.24 -76.76 14.94
C THR A 4 -12.37 -75.90 13.68
N LEU A 5 -13.62 -75.68 13.31
CA LEU A 5 -14.14 -74.73 12.35
C LEU A 5 -14.07 -73.28 12.88
N LEU A 6 -14.07 -72.33 11.92
CA LEU A 6 -14.48 -70.92 12.03
C LEU A 6 -13.48 -69.92 12.65
N HIS A 7 -12.99 -68.98 11.84
CA HIS A 7 -13.59 -67.63 11.75
C HIS A 7 -12.93 -66.82 10.62
N SER A 8 -13.76 -66.44 9.66
CA SER A 8 -13.49 -65.44 8.64
C SER A 8 -13.61 -64.04 9.24
N ASP A 9 -12.49 -63.35 9.42
CA ASP A 9 -12.47 -61.94 9.82
C ASP A 9 -12.38 -61.05 8.56
N THR A 10 -13.52 -60.92 7.86
CA THR A 10 -13.72 -59.82 6.93
C THR A 10 -13.99 -58.57 7.75
N SER A 11 -12.95 -57.78 7.97
CA SER A 11 -13.05 -56.44 8.55
C SER A 11 -13.88 -55.54 7.62
N ASP A 12 -15.17 -55.46 7.91
CA ASP A 12 -16.10 -54.44 7.41
C ASP A 12 -15.60 -53.08 7.90
N LYS A 13 -14.83 -52.40 7.06
CA LYS A 13 -14.59 -50.96 7.23
C LYS A 13 -15.92 -50.26 7.02
N PRO A 14 -16.40 -49.45 7.99
CA PRO A 14 -17.62 -48.69 7.81
C PRO A 14 -17.44 -47.76 6.61
N GLN A 15 -18.26 -47.99 5.59
CA GLN A 15 -18.37 -47.12 4.43
C GLN A 15 -18.69 -45.71 4.92
N ASN A 16 -17.70 -44.83 4.79
CA ASN A 16 -17.81 -43.40 5.06
C ASN A 16 -18.58 -42.73 3.90
N GLN A 17 -19.81 -43.19 3.64
CA GLN A 17 -20.72 -42.72 2.59
C GLN A 17 -21.62 -41.57 3.05
N SER A 18 -21.57 -41.18 4.33
CA SER A 18 -22.32 -40.03 4.83
C SER A 18 -21.55 -38.73 4.59
N LYS A 19 -22.20 -37.77 3.90
CA LYS A 19 -21.76 -36.41 3.53
C LYS A 19 -21.11 -36.23 2.15
N ARG A 20 -21.84 -36.59 1.09
CA ARG A 20 -21.77 -35.86 -0.19
C ARG A 20 -23.10 -35.20 -0.54
N ASP A 21 -23.85 -34.81 0.47
CA ASP A 21 -25.05 -34.02 0.24
C ASP A 21 -24.63 -32.64 -0.23
N LEU A 22 -25.09 -32.25 -1.43
CA LEU A 22 -25.00 -30.87 -1.84
C LEU A 22 -25.69 -30.04 -0.76
N GLY A 23 -24.98 -29.05 -0.22
CA GLY A 23 -25.57 -28.11 0.73
C GLY A 23 -26.82 -27.44 0.14
N PRO A 24 -27.63 -26.78 0.97
CA PRO A 24 -28.95 -26.24 0.56
C PRO A 24 -28.87 -25.36 -0.69
N ASN A 25 -27.79 -24.58 -0.82
CA ASN A 25 -27.53 -23.75 -1.99
C ASN A 25 -27.20 -24.58 -3.25
N GLY A 26 -26.44 -25.67 -3.11
CA GLY A 26 -26.09 -26.55 -4.21
C GLY A 26 -27.31 -27.29 -4.76
N GLN A 27 -28.25 -27.69 -3.91
CA GLN A 27 -29.51 -28.31 -4.33
C GLN A 27 -30.35 -27.37 -5.20
N VAL A 28 -30.48 -26.10 -4.79
CA VAL A 28 -31.20 -25.08 -5.58
C VAL A 28 -30.52 -24.84 -6.93
N ILE A 29 -29.19 -24.79 -6.98
CA ILE A 29 -28.45 -24.63 -8.24
C ILE A 29 -28.64 -25.84 -9.17
N VAL A 30 -28.64 -27.06 -8.63
CA VAL A 30 -28.92 -28.28 -9.41
C VAL A 30 -30.35 -28.28 -9.94
N GLN A 31 -31.34 -27.85 -9.14
CA GLN A 31 -32.74 -27.74 -9.58
C GLN A 31 -32.91 -26.75 -10.74
N VAL A 32 -32.17 -25.63 -10.71
CA VAL A 32 -32.19 -24.65 -11.81
C VAL A 32 -31.51 -25.21 -13.07
N LEU A 33 -30.37 -25.87 -12.94
CA LEU A 33 -29.69 -26.52 -14.07
C LEU A 33 -30.51 -27.65 -14.69
N ALA A 34 -31.30 -28.35 -13.87
CA ALA A 34 -32.23 -29.38 -14.31
C ALA A 34 -33.51 -28.82 -14.96
N GLY A 35 -33.68 -27.49 -15.01
CA GLY A 35 -34.87 -26.82 -15.55
C GLY A 35 -36.11 -26.89 -14.66
N SER A 36 -36.00 -27.48 -13.47
CA SER A 36 -37.11 -27.65 -12.52
C SER A 36 -37.44 -26.38 -11.72
N LEU A 37 -36.56 -25.38 -11.71
CA LEU A 37 -36.76 -24.11 -11.02
C LEU A 37 -36.22 -22.95 -11.88
N PRO A 38 -36.99 -21.89 -12.15
CA PRO A 38 -36.48 -20.74 -12.89
C PRO A 38 -35.47 -19.94 -12.07
N ALA A 39 -34.45 -19.39 -12.72
CA ALA A 39 -33.34 -18.66 -12.07
C ALA A 39 -33.80 -17.44 -11.25
N SER A 40 -34.93 -16.81 -11.61
CA SER A 40 -35.54 -15.71 -10.84
C SER A 40 -36.12 -16.17 -9.50
N GLU A 41 -36.71 -17.36 -9.46
CA GLU A 41 -37.30 -17.94 -8.24
C GLU A 41 -36.21 -18.47 -7.31
N ALA A 42 -35.15 -19.06 -7.88
CA ALA A 42 -33.95 -19.41 -7.13
C ALA A 42 -33.27 -18.19 -6.48
N ALA A 43 -33.26 -17.05 -7.16
CA ALA A 43 -32.72 -15.79 -6.63
C ALA A 43 -33.48 -15.34 -5.38
N LEU A 44 -34.82 -15.37 -5.44
CA LEU A 44 -35.68 -15.04 -4.31
C LEU A 44 -35.48 -16.02 -3.14
N LYS A 45 -35.47 -17.33 -3.43
CA LYS A 45 -35.31 -18.38 -2.43
C LYS A 45 -33.98 -18.32 -1.67
N LEU A 46 -32.92 -17.86 -2.33
CA LEU A 46 -31.58 -17.71 -1.75
C LEU A 46 -31.28 -16.28 -1.25
N GLY A 47 -32.20 -15.33 -1.39
CA GLY A 47 -31.97 -13.93 -1.01
C GLY A 47 -30.84 -13.26 -1.81
N MET A 48 -30.66 -13.66 -3.06
CA MET A 48 -29.58 -13.20 -3.93
C MET A 48 -30.12 -12.44 -5.15
N SER A 49 -29.26 -11.63 -5.78
CA SER A 49 -29.59 -11.01 -7.06
C SER A 49 -29.58 -12.05 -8.19
N ARG A 50 -30.42 -11.85 -9.22
CA ARG A 50 -30.45 -12.72 -10.41
C ARG A 50 -29.08 -12.83 -11.10
N GLN A 51 -28.29 -11.76 -11.09
CA GLN A 51 -26.92 -11.78 -11.61
C GLN A 51 -26.00 -12.71 -10.81
N ALA A 52 -26.14 -12.77 -9.49
CA ALA A 52 -25.35 -13.66 -8.65
C ALA A 52 -25.69 -15.14 -8.94
N ILE A 53 -26.97 -15.47 -9.07
CA ILE A 53 -27.43 -16.81 -9.48
C ILE A 53 -26.85 -17.20 -10.83
N ASN A 54 -26.95 -16.33 -11.85
CA ASN A 54 -26.41 -16.63 -13.18
C ASN A 54 -24.89 -16.87 -13.17
N ARG A 55 -24.14 -16.10 -12.35
CA ARG A 55 -22.70 -16.35 -12.16
C ARG A 55 -22.43 -17.71 -11.52
N TRP A 56 -23.26 -18.16 -10.59
CA TRP A 56 -23.12 -19.48 -9.97
C TRP A 56 -23.47 -20.61 -10.94
N LEU A 57 -24.53 -20.44 -11.74
CA LEU A 57 -24.90 -21.40 -12.78
C LEU A 57 -23.77 -21.58 -13.81
N ASN A 58 -23.18 -20.49 -14.27
CA ASN A 58 -22.05 -20.56 -15.21
C ASN A 58 -20.85 -21.30 -14.62
N ARG A 59 -20.47 -20.99 -13.36
CA ARG A 59 -19.38 -21.72 -12.69
C ARG A 59 -19.69 -23.20 -12.48
N ALA A 60 -20.93 -23.53 -12.14
CA ALA A 60 -21.35 -24.92 -11.99
C ALA A 60 -21.27 -25.67 -13.32
N ALA A 61 -21.73 -25.05 -14.42
CA ALA A 61 -21.62 -25.61 -15.76
C ALA A 61 -20.15 -25.79 -16.19
N ASP A 62 -19.27 -24.82 -15.95
CA ASP A 62 -17.83 -24.92 -16.21
C ASP A 62 -17.16 -26.02 -15.38
N GLY A 63 -17.56 -26.16 -14.11
CA GLY A 63 -17.10 -27.22 -13.23
C GLY A 63 -17.51 -28.61 -13.74
N ILE A 64 -18.77 -28.77 -14.16
CA ILE A 64 -19.27 -30.02 -14.76
C ILE A 64 -18.51 -30.33 -16.05
N LYS A 65 -18.33 -29.35 -16.93
CA LYS A 65 -17.56 -29.50 -18.17
C LYS A 65 -16.12 -29.94 -17.88
N THR A 66 -15.48 -29.33 -16.89
CA THR A 66 -14.11 -29.67 -16.46
C THR A 66 -14.01 -31.07 -15.85
N ALA A 67 -15.04 -31.49 -15.10
CA ALA A 67 -15.08 -32.83 -14.51
C ALA A 67 -15.32 -33.93 -15.55
N LEU A 68 -16.09 -33.63 -16.60
CA LEU A 68 -16.38 -34.55 -17.71
C LEU A 68 -15.26 -34.60 -18.75
N THR A 69 -14.39 -33.58 -18.82
CA THR A 69 -13.20 -33.66 -19.67
C THR A 69 -12.19 -34.65 -19.09
N PRO A 70 -11.84 -35.72 -19.83
CA PRO A 70 -10.91 -36.73 -19.34
C PRO A 70 -9.55 -36.09 -19.09
N LYS A 71 -9.14 -36.03 -17.82
CA LYS A 71 -7.83 -35.55 -17.42
C LYS A 71 -6.92 -36.76 -17.26
N LYS A 72 -5.74 -36.73 -17.90
CA LYS A 72 -4.70 -37.75 -17.66
C LYS A 72 -4.45 -37.78 -16.15
N PRO A 73 -4.50 -38.97 -15.50
CA PRO A 73 -4.21 -39.06 -14.08
C PRO A 73 -2.86 -38.39 -13.83
N GLY A 74 -2.84 -37.44 -12.89
CA GLY A 74 -1.61 -36.74 -12.54
C GLY A 74 -0.55 -37.74 -12.11
N PRO A 75 0.75 -37.40 -12.22
CA PRO A 75 1.80 -38.21 -11.64
C PRO A 75 1.46 -38.49 -10.18
N ALA A 76 1.64 -39.74 -9.75
CA ALA A 76 1.39 -40.14 -8.38
C ALA A 76 2.07 -39.13 -7.45
N PRO A 77 1.39 -38.64 -6.39
CA PRO A 77 2.01 -37.72 -5.45
C PRO A 77 3.31 -38.37 -4.99
N MET A 78 4.44 -37.69 -5.23
CA MET A 78 5.73 -38.15 -4.72
C MET A 78 5.53 -38.43 -3.23
N GLN A 79 5.73 -39.69 -2.83
CA GLN A 79 5.70 -40.01 -1.42
C GLN A 79 6.72 -39.09 -0.73
N PRO A 80 6.35 -38.45 0.38
CA PRO A 80 7.28 -37.59 1.09
C PRO A 80 8.51 -38.45 1.41
N VAL A 81 9.66 -38.04 0.86
CA VAL A 81 10.94 -38.66 1.17
C VAL A 81 11.20 -38.32 2.63
N ASN A 82 10.69 -39.16 3.52
CA ASN A 82 10.90 -39.10 4.96
C ASN A 82 12.29 -39.64 5.25
N SER A 83 13.33 -38.99 4.71
CA SER A 83 14.68 -39.25 5.16
C SER A 83 14.93 -38.49 6.47
N PRO A 84 15.59 -39.11 7.47
CA PRO A 84 15.95 -38.43 8.70
C PRO A 84 16.85 -37.20 8.44
N GLU A 85 17.61 -37.23 7.34
CA GLU A 85 18.41 -36.12 6.83
C GLU A 85 17.56 -34.89 6.44
N LEU A 86 16.40 -35.11 5.80
CA LEU A 86 15.51 -34.03 5.41
C LEU A 86 14.81 -33.40 6.62
N ALA A 87 14.47 -34.21 7.63
CA ALA A 87 13.95 -33.70 8.89
C ALA A 87 15.00 -32.88 9.66
N ALA A 88 16.26 -33.34 9.69
CA ALA A 88 17.37 -32.62 10.29
C ALA A 88 17.63 -31.28 9.58
N ALA A 89 17.66 -31.28 8.24
CA ALA A 89 17.83 -30.08 7.43
C ALA A 89 16.67 -29.08 7.63
N GLN A 90 15.42 -29.56 7.71
CA GLN A 90 14.27 -28.69 7.99
C GLN A 90 14.34 -28.07 9.39
N HIS A 91 14.78 -28.84 10.39
CA HIS A 91 14.98 -28.33 11.74
C HIS A 91 16.10 -27.28 11.78
N GLU A 92 17.18 -27.49 11.04
CA GLU A 92 18.28 -26.54 10.93
C GLU A 92 17.85 -25.24 10.22
N ILE A 93 17.13 -25.34 9.11
CA ILE A 93 16.54 -24.18 8.41
C ILE A 93 15.63 -23.39 9.35
N LYS A 94 14.80 -24.07 10.14
CA LYS A 94 13.93 -23.43 11.13
C LYS A 94 14.74 -22.69 12.21
N LYS A 95 15.80 -23.32 12.73
CA LYS A 95 16.71 -22.71 13.71
C LYS A 95 17.43 -21.49 13.16
N LEU A 96 17.91 -21.55 11.91
CA LEU A 96 18.56 -20.43 11.25
C LEU A 96 17.59 -19.26 11.00
N ARG A 97 16.36 -19.53 10.57
CA ARG A 97 15.32 -18.51 10.43
C ARG A 97 14.99 -17.82 11.74
N GLN A 98 14.93 -18.56 12.85
CA GLN A 98 14.74 -17.99 14.18
C GLN A 98 15.92 -17.08 14.58
N LYS A 99 17.16 -17.49 14.29
CA LYS A 99 18.35 -16.65 14.53
C LYS A 99 18.31 -15.36 13.71
N ILE A 100 18.00 -15.43 12.41
CA ILE A 100 17.90 -14.25 11.56
C ILE A 100 16.83 -13.27 12.09
N ALA A 101 15.64 -13.76 12.41
CA ALA A 101 14.58 -12.93 12.99
C ALA A 101 14.98 -12.28 14.32
N SER A 102 15.73 -13.00 15.17
CA SER A 102 16.26 -12.45 16.42
C SER A 102 17.32 -11.35 16.20
N LEU A 103 18.18 -11.50 15.19
CA LEU A 103 19.19 -10.50 14.84
C LEU A 103 18.56 -9.26 14.22
N GLU A 104 17.55 -9.41 13.37
CA GLU A 104 16.77 -8.28 12.83
C GLU A 104 16.04 -7.52 13.96
N ALA A 105 15.46 -8.23 14.92
CA ALA A 105 14.84 -7.62 16.08
C ALA A 105 15.86 -6.86 16.95
N ILE A 106 17.07 -7.41 17.15
CA ILE A 106 18.17 -6.74 17.86
C ILE A 106 18.64 -5.50 17.09
N GLN A 107 18.78 -5.56 15.76
CA GLN A 107 19.16 -4.42 14.94
C GLN A 107 18.12 -3.28 15.05
N LEU A 108 16.84 -3.61 15.04
CA LEU A 108 15.75 -2.65 15.22
C LEU A 108 15.70 -2.09 16.65
N LEU A 109 15.96 -2.92 17.65
CA LEU A 109 16.10 -2.47 19.05
C LEU A 109 17.28 -1.51 19.20
N LEU A 110 18.43 -1.80 18.59
CA LEU A 110 19.60 -0.92 18.59
C LEU A 110 19.30 0.40 17.88
N LEU A 111 18.62 0.38 16.73
CA LEU A 111 18.18 1.61 16.05
C LEU A 111 17.18 2.40 16.91
N ALA A 112 16.28 1.73 17.64
CA ALA A 112 15.35 2.38 18.56
C ALA A 112 16.06 2.98 19.78
N LEU A 113 17.06 2.29 20.34
CA LEU A 113 17.88 2.78 21.45
C LEU A 113 18.76 3.96 21.03
N LEU A 114 19.38 3.90 19.85
CA LEU A 114 20.14 5.02 19.26
C LEU A 114 19.26 6.24 18.98
N LYS A 115 17.97 6.03 18.68
CA LYS A 115 16.97 7.09 18.59
C LYS A 115 16.62 7.67 19.96
N ALA A 116 16.49 6.83 20.99
CA ALA A 116 16.18 7.27 22.35
C ALA A 116 17.33 8.08 22.99
N THR A 117 18.58 7.78 22.63
CA THR A 117 19.77 8.55 23.07
C THR A 117 19.99 9.83 22.27
N GLY A 118 19.10 10.17 21.32
CA GLY A 118 19.21 11.38 20.50
C GLY A 118 20.31 11.34 19.44
N MET A 119 20.94 10.18 19.21
CA MET A 119 22.01 10.03 18.21
C MET A 119 21.50 9.75 16.79
N LEU A 120 20.18 9.55 16.60
CA LEU A 120 19.57 9.40 15.29
C LEU A 120 18.52 10.50 15.01
N PRO A 121 18.37 10.94 13.75
CA PRO A 121 17.38 11.96 13.37
C PRO A 121 15.96 11.47 13.66
N ASP A 122 15.09 12.38 14.11
CA ASP A 122 13.71 12.09 14.50
C ASP A 122 12.89 11.62 13.28
N PHE A 123 12.66 10.31 13.17
CA PHE A 123 11.94 9.67 12.06
C PHE A 123 10.48 10.13 11.88
N ARG A 124 9.95 10.96 12.78
CA ARG A 124 8.64 11.61 12.63
C ARG A 124 8.55 12.46 11.35
N TYR A 125 9.68 13.00 10.89
CA TYR A 125 9.75 13.88 9.73
C TYR A 125 10.54 13.31 8.54
N LEU A 126 11.11 12.10 8.67
CA LEU A 126 11.79 11.44 7.56
C LEU A 126 10.76 10.92 6.55
N ARG A 127 10.92 11.36 5.30
CA ARG A 127 10.27 10.72 4.15
C ARG A 127 10.94 9.37 3.93
N LEU A 128 10.19 8.31 4.21
CA LEU A 128 10.63 6.94 3.95
C LEU A 128 10.49 6.65 2.45
N SER A 129 11.49 5.97 1.88
CA SER A 129 11.41 5.47 0.50
C SER A 129 10.30 4.41 0.37
N PRO A 130 9.79 4.13 -0.84
CA PRO A 130 8.81 3.06 -1.05
C PRO A 130 9.31 1.69 -0.55
N GLU A 131 10.60 1.41 -0.74
CA GLU A 131 11.26 0.20 -0.25
C GLU A 131 11.24 0.12 1.28
N GLN A 132 11.63 1.21 1.96
CA GLN A 132 11.61 1.27 3.41
C GLN A 132 10.20 1.10 3.98
N LYS A 133 9.19 1.70 3.33
CA LYS A 133 7.79 1.52 3.71
C LYS A 133 7.36 0.06 3.58
N LEU A 134 7.77 -0.62 2.50
CA LEU A 134 7.45 -2.02 2.28
C LEU A 134 8.12 -2.93 3.32
N SER A 135 9.41 -2.75 3.58
CA SER A 135 10.15 -3.51 4.59
C SER A 135 9.53 -3.37 5.98
N LEU A 136 9.09 -2.15 6.36
CA LEU A 136 8.41 -1.95 7.64
C LEU A 136 7.06 -2.68 7.73
N VAL A 137 6.33 -2.80 6.62
CA VAL A 137 5.08 -3.57 6.58
C VAL A 137 5.36 -5.07 6.67
N GLU A 138 6.38 -5.57 5.97
CA GLU A 138 6.82 -6.96 6.03
C GLU A 138 7.25 -7.34 7.46
N LEU A 139 8.10 -6.52 8.08
CA LEU A 139 8.53 -6.69 9.47
C LEU A 139 7.36 -6.66 10.45
N MET A 140 6.41 -5.73 10.29
CA MET A 140 5.21 -5.68 11.11
C MET A 140 4.40 -6.98 10.97
N ASN A 141 4.25 -7.52 9.75
CA ASN A 141 3.51 -8.76 9.52
C ASN A 141 4.21 -9.95 10.19
N THR A 142 5.55 -10.03 10.09
CA THR A 142 6.35 -11.06 10.76
C THR A 142 6.23 -10.96 12.29
N PHE A 143 6.30 -9.75 12.84
CA PHE A 143 6.14 -9.50 14.27
C PHE A 143 4.74 -9.93 14.77
N VAL A 144 3.68 -9.62 14.01
CA VAL A 144 2.32 -10.05 14.33
C VAL A 144 2.16 -11.56 14.22
N ALA A 145 2.77 -12.19 13.21
CA ALA A 145 2.76 -13.64 13.06
C ALA A 145 3.47 -14.37 14.22
N ALA A 146 4.45 -13.70 14.85
CA ALA A 146 5.13 -14.18 16.05
C ALA A 146 4.34 -13.93 17.35
N GLY A 147 3.10 -13.41 17.27
CA GLY A 147 2.22 -13.13 18.42
C GLY A 147 2.32 -11.70 18.97
N GLY A 148 3.08 -10.82 18.31
CA GLY A 148 3.20 -9.41 18.70
C GLY A 148 1.99 -8.55 18.30
N PHE A 149 1.82 -7.41 18.96
CA PHE A 149 0.78 -6.43 18.61
C PHE A 149 1.30 -5.35 17.66
N ALA A 150 0.64 -5.16 16.52
CA ALA A 150 1.02 -4.16 15.52
C ALA A 150 1.02 -2.71 16.06
N LYS A 151 0.22 -2.41 17.09
CA LYS A 151 0.23 -1.09 17.77
C LYS A 151 1.56 -0.86 18.49
N THR A 152 2.00 -1.84 19.28
CA THR A 152 3.30 -1.80 19.98
C THR A 152 4.45 -1.65 18.99
N PHE A 153 4.43 -2.40 17.89
CA PHE A 153 5.43 -2.27 16.82
C PHE A 153 5.50 -0.84 16.26
N ALA A 154 4.34 -0.22 16.01
CA ALA A 154 4.26 1.15 15.50
C ALA A 154 4.88 2.16 16.47
N GLU A 155 4.58 2.03 17.77
CA GLU A 155 5.13 2.85 18.84
C GLU A 155 6.66 2.69 18.93
N THR A 156 7.19 1.47 18.84
CA THR A 156 8.63 1.18 18.87
C THR A 156 9.38 1.87 17.73
N ILE A 157 8.86 1.82 16.50
CA ILE A 157 9.51 2.49 15.36
C ILE A 157 9.22 4.01 15.31
N GLY A 158 8.34 4.50 16.19
CA GLY A 158 7.88 5.89 16.22
C GLY A 158 7.10 6.31 14.97
N GLN A 159 6.31 5.40 14.39
CA GLN A 159 5.34 5.69 13.33
C GLN A 159 3.93 5.54 13.87
N THR A 160 2.97 6.25 13.28
CA THR A 160 1.57 6.10 13.67
C THR A 160 1.04 4.74 13.19
N TYR A 161 0.38 4.00 14.08
CA TYR A 161 -0.27 2.73 13.75
C TYR A 161 -1.19 2.83 12.50
N SER A 162 -2.00 3.89 12.42
CA SER A 162 -2.88 4.15 11.28
C SER A 162 -2.14 4.28 9.94
N LYS A 163 -0.88 4.75 9.96
CA LYS A 163 -0.04 4.92 8.77
C LYS A 163 0.46 3.56 8.26
N LEU A 164 0.94 2.71 9.15
CA LEU A 164 1.33 1.33 8.83
C LEU A 164 0.15 0.51 8.30
N LEU A 165 -1.03 0.64 8.91
CA LEU A 165 -2.24 -0.03 8.41
C LEU A 165 -2.63 0.43 7.00
N LYS A 166 -2.51 1.74 6.70
CA LYS A 166 -2.75 2.26 5.36
C LYS A 166 -1.78 1.66 4.34
N TRP A 167 -0.50 1.55 4.69
CA TRP A 167 0.49 0.91 3.82
C TRP A 167 0.21 -0.58 3.63
N ARG A 168 -0.08 -1.31 4.71
CA ARG A 168 -0.46 -2.72 4.65
C ARG A 168 -1.64 -2.96 3.71
N LYS A 169 -2.70 -2.17 3.83
CA LYS A 169 -3.88 -2.26 2.95
C LYS A 169 -3.54 -1.99 1.49
N LYS A 170 -2.61 -1.07 1.21
CA LYS A 170 -2.19 -0.75 -0.16
C LYS A 170 -1.41 -1.88 -0.82
N VAL A 171 -0.59 -2.61 -0.07
CA VAL A 171 0.27 -3.68 -0.62
C VAL A 171 -0.38 -5.06 -0.58
N GLN A 172 -1.53 -5.19 0.08
CA GLN A 172 -2.19 -6.47 0.28
C GLN A 172 -2.63 -7.08 -1.06
N GLY A 173 -2.08 -8.26 -1.38
CA GLY A 173 -2.40 -8.99 -2.62
C GLY A 173 -1.71 -8.48 -3.88
N LEU A 174 -0.78 -7.54 -3.75
CA LEU A 174 0.05 -7.06 -4.86
C LEU A 174 1.38 -7.83 -4.95
N SER A 175 1.96 -7.84 -6.15
CA SER A 175 3.35 -8.26 -6.34
C SER A 175 4.29 -7.25 -5.65
N ARG A 176 5.54 -7.64 -5.40
CA ARG A 176 6.53 -6.75 -4.76
C ARG A 176 6.74 -5.46 -5.57
N GLU A 177 6.79 -5.57 -6.89
CA GLU A 177 6.97 -4.44 -7.81
C GLU A 177 5.76 -3.50 -7.77
N ASP A 178 4.54 -4.04 -7.86
CA ASP A 178 3.31 -3.24 -7.78
C ASP A 178 3.13 -2.59 -6.40
N ALA A 179 3.57 -3.27 -5.34
CA ALA A 179 3.54 -2.75 -3.98
C ALA A 179 4.47 -1.52 -3.82
N LEU A 180 5.66 -1.53 -4.42
CA LEU A 180 6.58 -0.39 -4.43
C LEU A 180 5.94 0.81 -5.14
N VAL A 181 5.32 0.58 -6.30
CA VAL A 181 4.59 1.63 -7.04
C VAL A 181 3.45 2.20 -6.18
N ALA A 182 2.64 1.35 -5.54
CA ALA A 182 1.52 1.78 -4.70
C ALA A 182 1.93 2.57 -3.43
N LEU A 183 3.14 2.31 -2.91
CA LEU A 183 3.73 2.97 -1.74
C LEU A 183 4.50 4.26 -2.08
N THR A 184 4.67 4.56 -3.37
CA THR A 184 5.21 5.82 -3.84
C THR A 184 4.27 6.97 -3.46
N ASP A 185 4.82 8.04 -2.88
CA ASP A 185 4.01 9.19 -2.49
C ASP A 185 3.51 9.90 -3.77
N LYS A 186 2.22 10.26 -3.81
CA LYS A 186 1.62 10.97 -4.96
C LYS A 186 2.30 12.31 -5.25
N SER A 187 3.02 12.90 -4.28
CA SER A 187 3.82 14.10 -4.47
C SER A 187 5.05 13.89 -5.37
N SER A 188 5.51 12.64 -5.52
CA SER A 188 6.62 12.28 -6.40
C SER A 188 6.15 11.95 -7.83
N ALA A 189 4.87 11.61 -8.00
CA ALA A 189 4.30 11.16 -9.27
C ALA A 189 3.80 12.30 -10.19
N ALA A 190 4.02 13.56 -9.81
CA ALA A 190 3.55 14.72 -10.56
C ALA A 190 4.72 15.64 -10.97
N GLU A 191 5.72 15.07 -11.66
CA GLU A 191 6.60 15.85 -12.55
C GLU A 191 5.96 16.09 -13.93
N HIS A 192 4.63 15.98 -14.05
CA HIS A 192 3.96 16.61 -15.18
C HIS A 192 3.95 18.12 -14.93
N GLU A 193 4.80 18.79 -15.68
CA GLU A 193 4.93 20.23 -15.74
C GLU A 193 3.57 20.87 -16.06
N LYS A 194 2.82 21.23 -15.01
CA LYS A 194 1.46 21.79 -15.11
C LYS A 194 1.41 23.13 -15.85
N ILE A 195 2.56 23.71 -16.18
CA ILE A 195 2.71 25.05 -16.70
C ILE A 195 3.39 24.96 -18.05
N SER A 196 2.64 25.26 -19.12
CA SER A 196 3.17 25.31 -20.48
C SER A 196 4.43 26.19 -20.56
N GLU A 197 5.43 25.75 -21.32
CA GLU A 197 6.69 26.47 -21.52
C GLU A 197 6.49 27.91 -22.03
N ALA A 198 5.51 28.10 -22.92
CA ALA A 198 5.11 29.42 -23.39
C ALA A 198 4.72 30.40 -22.26
N VAL A 199 4.11 29.89 -21.18
CA VAL A 199 3.72 30.69 -20.01
C VAL A 199 4.95 31.08 -19.21
N LYS A 200 5.90 30.15 -19.04
CA LYS A 200 7.15 30.44 -18.33
C LYS A 200 7.96 31.51 -19.06
N GLN A 201 8.13 31.37 -20.37
CA GLN A 201 8.81 32.36 -21.18
C GLN A 201 8.14 33.73 -21.09
N ALA A 202 6.81 33.80 -21.20
CA ALA A 202 6.09 35.06 -21.07
C ALA A 202 6.30 35.74 -19.71
N VAL A 203 6.33 34.97 -18.61
CA VAL A 203 6.64 35.47 -17.26
C VAL A 203 8.06 36.01 -17.18
N ILE A 204 9.05 35.25 -17.66
CA ILE A 204 10.47 35.64 -17.63
C ILE A 204 10.71 36.90 -18.47
N THR A 205 10.15 36.96 -19.69
CA THR A 205 10.26 38.12 -20.57
C THR A 205 9.65 39.37 -19.90
N LEU A 206 8.47 39.26 -19.28
CA LEU A 206 7.86 40.39 -18.57
C LEU A 206 8.70 40.85 -17.38
N LYS A 207 9.31 39.92 -16.62
CA LYS A 207 10.19 40.28 -15.50
C LYS A 207 11.48 40.95 -15.97
N ARG A 208 12.04 40.53 -17.10
CA ARG A 208 13.22 41.18 -17.72
C ARG A 208 12.90 42.58 -18.24
N LEU A 209 11.75 42.77 -18.89
CA LEU A 209 11.32 44.07 -19.41
C LEU A 209 10.93 45.05 -18.29
N HIS A 210 10.41 44.54 -17.17
CA HIS A 210 9.97 45.36 -16.04
C HIS A 210 10.49 44.78 -14.70
N PRO A 211 11.77 45.01 -14.35
CA PRO A 211 12.37 44.44 -13.15
C PRO A 211 11.69 44.86 -11.85
N SER A 212 11.11 46.07 -11.80
CA SER A 212 10.41 46.61 -10.63
C SER A 212 9.02 46.01 -10.40
N TRP A 213 8.46 45.27 -11.36
CA TRP A 213 7.12 44.71 -11.22
C TRP A 213 7.08 43.57 -10.20
N SER A 214 6.03 43.61 -9.39
CA SER A 214 5.65 42.55 -8.47
C SER A 214 5.04 41.35 -9.22
N CYS A 215 5.08 40.16 -8.60
CA CYS A 215 4.44 38.96 -9.15
C CYS A 215 2.94 39.16 -9.42
N ARG A 216 2.27 40.03 -8.65
CA ARG A 216 0.86 40.38 -8.84
C ARG A 216 0.63 41.19 -10.12
N GLU A 217 1.52 42.13 -10.42
CA GLU A 217 1.43 42.97 -11.62
C GLU A 217 1.71 42.16 -12.88
N ILE A 218 2.71 41.29 -12.86
CA ILE A 218 3.00 40.36 -13.95
C ILE A 218 1.79 39.46 -14.25
N ALA A 219 1.20 38.85 -13.21
CA ALA A 219 -0.02 38.04 -13.35
C ALA A 219 -1.20 38.84 -13.93
N LYS A 220 -1.41 40.08 -13.45
CA LYS A 220 -2.45 40.99 -13.95
C LYS A 220 -2.23 41.34 -15.43
N GLN A 221 -0.97 41.55 -15.83
CA GLN A 221 -0.63 41.90 -17.20
C GLN A 221 -0.79 40.70 -18.16
N LEU A 222 -0.42 39.50 -17.74
CA LEU A 222 -0.67 38.26 -18.49
C LEU A 222 -2.16 38.00 -18.73
N ARG A 223 -3.01 38.32 -17.73
CA ARG A 223 -4.47 38.23 -17.85
C ARG A 223 -5.05 39.27 -18.83
N ARG A 224 -4.38 40.41 -19.01
CA ARG A 224 -4.85 41.55 -19.83
C ARG A 224 -4.38 41.49 -21.29
N ARG A 225 -3.56 40.50 -21.68
CA ARG A 225 -3.09 40.37 -23.07
C ARG A 225 -4.26 40.14 -24.03
N ARG A 226 -4.31 40.96 -25.10
CA ARG A 226 -5.43 41.00 -26.05
C ARG A 226 -5.64 39.72 -26.86
N PHE A 227 -4.58 38.94 -27.11
CA PHE A 227 -4.63 37.82 -28.05
C PHE A 227 -4.77 36.44 -27.40
N SER A 228 -4.49 36.30 -26.10
CA SER A 228 -4.74 35.08 -25.32
C SER A 228 -4.52 35.38 -23.83
N PRO A 229 -5.58 35.53 -23.02
CA PRO A 229 -5.44 35.83 -21.59
C PRO A 229 -4.93 34.58 -20.87
N ILE A 230 -3.68 34.62 -20.42
CA ILE A 230 -3.10 33.52 -19.65
C ILE A 230 -3.49 33.70 -18.18
N GLN A 231 -4.25 32.75 -17.65
CA GLN A 231 -4.66 32.77 -16.24
C GLN A 231 -3.56 32.17 -15.37
N VAL A 232 -2.71 33.02 -14.80
CA VAL A 232 -1.64 32.61 -13.88
C VAL A 232 -1.81 33.34 -12.55
N GLY A 233 -1.78 32.59 -11.44
CA GLY A 233 -1.81 33.17 -10.10
C GLY A 233 -0.48 33.81 -9.71
N LYS A 234 -0.51 34.76 -8.76
CA LYS A 234 0.70 35.42 -8.24
C LYS A 234 1.75 34.44 -7.69
N THR A 235 1.29 33.35 -7.08
CA THR A 235 2.13 32.30 -6.46
C THR A 235 2.85 31.49 -7.52
N THR A 236 2.16 31.17 -8.61
CA THR A 236 2.72 30.47 -9.76
C THR A 236 3.76 31.33 -10.48
N VAL A 237 3.51 32.65 -10.62
CA VAL A 237 4.52 33.58 -11.15
C VAL A 237 5.78 33.59 -10.27
N ALA A 238 5.62 33.67 -8.94
CA ALA A 238 6.75 33.64 -8.02
C ALA A 238 7.54 32.33 -8.09
N GLU A 239 6.84 31.20 -8.23
CA GLU A 239 7.45 29.88 -8.42
C GLU A 239 8.23 29.78 -9.73
N ILE A 240 7.66 30.24 -10.85
CA ILE A 240 8.36 30.27 -12.15
C ILE A 240 9.64 31.11 -12.07
N LEU A 241 9.57 32.30 -11.48
CA LEU A 241 10.72 33.18 -11.35
C LEU A 241 11.81 32.58 -10.44
N ARG A 242 11.42 31.98 -9.32
CA ARG A 242 12.35 31.28 -8.41
C ARG A 242 13.04 30.10 -9.11
N ASN A 243 12.30 29.33 -9.90
CA ASN A 243 12.87 28.20 -10.63
C ASN A 243 13.78 28.66 -11.78
N ALA A 244 13.46 29.80 -12.41
CA ALA A 244 14.29 30.39 -13.47
C ALA A 244 15.54 31.11 -12.95
N ASN A 245 15.55 31.56 -11.68
CA ASN A 245 16.69 32.22 -11.06
C ASN A 245 16.88 31.77 -9.59
N PRO A 246 17.48 30.59 -9.35
CA PRO A 246 17.58 30.00 -8.01
C PRO A 246 18.40 30.80 -7.01
N GLN A 247 19.27 31.69 -7.50
CA GLN A 247 20.15 32.56 -6.71
C GLN A 247 19.47 33.87 -6.27
N GLU A 248 18.30 34.20 -6.83
CA GLU A 248 17.59 35.43 -6.48
C GLU A 248 16.80 35.21 -5.17
N PRO A 249 17.12 35.94 -4.09
CA PRO A 249 16.46 35.73 -2.81
C PRO A 249 14.97 36.05 -2.97
N PRO A 250 14.06 35.18 -2.49
CA PRO A 250 12.63 35.28 -2.75
C PRO A 250 12.05 36.50 -2.04
N ASP A 251 12.06 37.67 -2.69
CA ASP A 251 11.48 38.94 -2.21
C ASP A 251 11.75 39.19 -0.70
N ARG A 252 12.88 38.66 -0.21
CA ARG A 252 13.19 38.51 1.22
C ARG A 252 13.66 39.84 1.79
N ASN A 253 14.09 40.73 0.89
CA ASN A 253 14.51 42.09 1.19
C ASN A 253 13.37 42.97 1.75
N ARG A 254 12.12 42.50 1.77
CA ARG A 254 11.01 43.25 2.39
C ARG A 254 10.60 42.76 3.78
N ARG A 255 11.05 41.60 4.24
CA ARG A 255 10.67 41.04 5.56
C ARG A 255 11.78 40.20 6.17
N LEU A 256 12.83 40.86 6.67
CA LEU A 256 13.66 40.27 7.72
C LEU A 256 12.81 40.26 9.01
N LYS A 257 12.13 39.16 9.27
CA LYS A 257 11.46 38.95 10.56
C LYS A 257 12.53 38.67 11.61
N LEU A 258 12.84 39.68 12.42
CA LEU A 258 13.58 39.46 13.66
C LEU A 258 12.59 38.91 14.69
N HIS A 259 12.79 37.66 15.06
CA HIS A 259 12.10 37.05 16.19
C HIS A 259 12.81 37.49 17.46
N THR A 260 12.27 38.49 18.16
CA THR A 260 12.68 38.78 19.53
C THR A 260 11.81 37.96 20.48
N PHE A 261 12.47 37.09 21.25
CA PHE A 261 11.82 36.32 22.32
C PHE A 261 11.89 37.17 23.59
N ALA A 262 10.73 37.55 24.14
CA ALA A 262 10.68 38.13 25.48
C ALA A 262 10.63 37.02 26.55
N ASP A 263 11.01 37.37 27.78
CA ASP A 263 11.28 36.46 28.91
C ASP A 263 10.10 35.59 29.43
N LYS A 264 8.98 35.54 28.72
CA LYS A 264 7.78 34.77 29.11
C LYS A 264 7.05 34.11 27.93
N GLY A 265 7.80 33.60 26.94
CA GLY A 265 7.23 32.73 25.90
C GLY A 265 6.27 33.43 24.92
N ILE A 266 6.29 34.77 24.86
CA ILE A 266 5.54 35.54 23.87
C ILE A 266 6.51 35.95 22.76
N ALA A 267 6.21 35.53 21.53
CA ALA A 267 6.94 35.94 20.33
C ALA A 267 6.19 37.08 19.64
N PHE A 268 6.84 38.23 19.49
CA PHE A 268 6.35 39.32 18.65
C PHE A 268 7.07 39.28 17.30
N CYS A 269 6.35 39.50 16.21
CA CYS A 269 6.94 39.76 14.89
C CYS A 269 6.80 41.27 14.62
N VAL A 270 7.92 41.99 14.61
CA VAL A 270 7.95 43.38 14.16
C VAL A 270 8.44 43.40 12.72
N ASP A 271 7.60 43.90 11.80
CA ASP A 271 7.96 44.09 10.40
C ASP A 271 8.81 45.38 10.29
N PHE A 272 10.12 45.25 10.04
CA PHE A 272 10.96 46.41 9.71
C PHE A 272 11.07 46.58 8.20
N MET A 273 10.78 47.78 7.69
CA MET A 273 11.20 48.17 6.34
C MET A 273 12.60 48.77 6.42
N HIS A 274 13.57 48.18 5.70
CA HIS A 274 14.82 48.87 5.43
C HIS A 274 14.54 50.03 4.46
N VAL A 275 14.57 51.25 4.99
CA VAL A 275 14.72 52.45 4.16
C VAL A 275 16.20 52.52 3.81
N ARG A 276 16.56 52.24 2.55
CA ARG A 276 17.89 52.61 2.04
C ARG A 276 17.94 54.13 1.99
N ILE A 277 18.83 54.73 2.78
CA ILE A 277 19.25 56.12 2.61
C ILE A 277 20.59 56.06 1.89
N GLY A 278 20.64 56.58 0.66
CA GLY A 278 21.86 56.74 -0.15
C GLY A 278 22.38 55.47 -0.79
#